data_AF-A0A7X3V308-F1
#
_entry.id   AF-A0A7X3V308-F1
#
_cell.length_a   1.000
_cell.length_b   1.000
_cell.length_c   1.000
_cell.angle_alpha   90.00
_cell.angle_beta   90.00
_cell.angle_gamma   90.00
#
_symmetry.space_group_name_H-M   'P 1'
#
loop_
_entity.id
_entity.type
_entity.pdbx_description
1 polymer ?
#
loop_
_entity_poly.entity_id
_entity_poly.type
_entity_poly.pdbx_seq_one_letter_code
_entity_poly.pdbx_strand_id
1 'polypeptide(L)'
;MRLKEEFRKYVPDQDKRCAAIIHSASAAAATAAAATVIPGSDSVAIAPIQVAMITALADEFEVHWSDAAVRSTLYATLGTMVGRGGANLVLRWVPVYGNLIRAGVAASVTQGLGWAVVKKLRRDGALM
;
A
#
# COMPACT_ATOMS: atom_id res chain seq x y z
N MET A 1 33.26 -5.46 -9.69
CA MET A 1 33.05 -6.29 -8.48
C MET A 1 32.54 -5.46 -7.30
N ARG A 2 33.18 -4.33 -6.97
CA ARG A 2 32.78 -3.38 -5.90
C ARG A 2 31.37 -2.77 -6.03
N LEU A 3 30.92 -2.51 -7.26
CA LEU A 3 29.58 -1.96 -7.54
C LEU A 3 28.44 -2.94 -7.20
N LYS A 4 28.66 -4.26 -7.36
CA LYS A 4 27.68 -5.29 -6.95
C LYS A 4 27.58 -5.43 -5.43
N GLU A 5 28.66 -5.15 -4.70
CA GLU A 5 28.67 -5.18 -3.23
C GLU A 5 27.97 -3.96 -2.65
N GLU A 6 28.17 -2.76 -3.21
CA GLU A 6 27.41 -1.57 -2.80
C GLU A 6 25.92 -1.72 -3.11
N PHE A 7 25.56 -2.15 -4.32
CA PHE A 7 24.17 -2.42 -4.69
C PHE A 7 23.54 -3.50 -3.79
N ARG A 8 24.29 -4.54 -3.43
CA ARG A 8 23.83 -5.62 -2.54
C ARG A 8 23.70 -5.19 -1.07
N LYS A 9 24.42 -4.14 -0.63
CA LYS A 9 24.28 -3.59 0.72
C LYS A 9 23.12 -2.60 0.82
N TYR A 10 22.80 -1.89 -0.27
CA TYR A 10 21.76 -0.86 -0.31
C TYR A 10 20.34 -1.43 -0.42
N VAL A 11 20.13 -2.43 -1.28
CA VAL A 11 18.81 -3.11 -1.47
C VAL A 11 18.22 -3.68 -0.17
N PRO A 12 18.96 -4.40 0.71
CA PRO A 12 18.41 -4.91 1.95
C PRO A 12 18.15 -3.83 3.02
N ASP A 13 18.75 -2.64 2.92
CA ASP A 13 18.42 -1.50 3.78
C ASP A 13 17.15 -0.80 3.28
N GLN A 14 17.05 -0.57 1.98
CA GLN A 14 15.83 -0.05 1.34
C GLN A 14 14.61 -0.96 1.57
N ASP A 15 14.77 -2.30 1.48
CA ASP A 15 13.69 -3.24 1.74
C ASP A 15 13.15 -3.12 3.17
N LYS A 16 14.03 -2.89 4.16
CA LYS A 16 13.63 -2.68 5.56
C LYS A 16 12.88 -1.38 5.76
N ARG A 17 13.34 -0.29 5.13
CA ARG A 17 12.68 1.01 5.19
C ARG A 17 11.30 0.98 4.52
N CYS A 18 11.22 0.39 3.33
CA CYS A 18 9.94 0.14 2.64
C CYS A 18 9.00 -0.69 3.51
N ALA A 19 9.48 -1.79 4.10
CA ALA A 19 8.67 -2.63 4.98
C ALA A 19 8.17 -1.85 6.20
N ALA A 20 8.98 -0.98 6.81
CA ALA A 20 8.57 -0.15 7.94
C ALA A 20 7.47 0.87 7.55
N ILE A 21 7.61 1.54 6.40
CA ILE A 21 6.60 2.46 5.85
C ILE A 21 5.28 1.71 5.60
N ILE A 22 5.36 0.55 4.94
CA ILE A 22 4.18 -0.24 4.61
C ILE A 22 3.50 -0.78 5.87
N HIS A 23 4.27 -1.26 6.85
CA HIS A 23 3.72 -1.83 8.08
C HIS A 23 3.04 -0.79 8.95
N SER A 24 3.65 0.39 9.11
CA SER A 24 3.06 1.51 9.85
C SER A 24 1.78 2.02 9.18
N ALA A 25 1.77 2.18 7.85
CA ALA A 25 0.57 2.56 7.11
C ALA A 25 -0.53 1.49 7.22
N SER A 26 -0.16 0.20 7.20
CA SER A 26 -1.11 -0.90 7.33
C SER A 26 -1.74 -0.95 8.73
N ALA A 27 -0.95 -0.70 9.78
CA ALA A 27 -1.46 -0.57 11.14
C ALA A 27 -2.41 0.63 11.27
N ALA A 28 -2.03 1.79 10.73
CA ALA A 28 -2.87 2.98 10.73
C ALA A 28 -4.19 2.76 9.98
N ALA A 29 -4.16 2.11 8.82
CA ALA A 29 -5.35 1.75 8.04
C ALA A 29 -6.24 0.76 8.80
N ALA A 30 -5.66 -0.21 9.50
CA ALA A 30 -6.40 -1.15 10.35
C ALA A 30 -7.15 -0.43 11.48
N THR A 31 -6.47 0.48 12.18
CA THR A 31 -7.06 1.29 13.25
C THR A 31 -8.16 2.20 12.72
N ALA A 32 -7.92 2.87 11.58
CA ALA A 32 -8.92 3.71 10.94
C ALA A 32 -10.17 2.91 10.54
N ALA A 33 -10.01 1.72 9.97
CA ALA A 33 -11.12 0.84 9.61
C ALA A 33 -11.88 0.33 10.84
N ALA A 34 -11.17 -0.06 11.91
CA ALA A 34 -11.76 -0.54 13.15
C ALA A 34 -12.63 0.53 13.85
N ALA A 35 -12.31 1.81 13.66
CA ALA A 35 -13.03 2.94 14.24
C ALA A 35 -14.31 3.33 13.47
N THR A 36 -14.57 2.72 12.30
CA THR A 36 -15.73 3.08 11.47
C THR A 36 -16.87 2.08 11.60
N VAL A 37 -18.08 2.60 11.85
CA VAL A 37 -19.31 1.80 11.96
C VAL A 37 -20.03 1.69 10.61
N ILE A 38 -19.89 2.69 9.73
CA ILE A 38 -20.63 2.79 8.47
C ILE A 38 -19.92 2.01 7.35
N PRO A 39 -20.60 1.06 6.66
CA PRO A 39 -20.05 0.37 5.50
C PRO A 39 -19.62 1.36 4.40
N GLY A 40 -18.37 1.27 3.94
CA GLY A 40 -17.82 2.14 2.88
C GLY A 40 -17.27 3.49 3.35
N SER A 41 -17.54 3.92 4.59
CA SER A 41 -17.00 5.18 5.14
C SER A 41 -15.52 5.09 5.52
N ASP A 42 -15.00 3.88 5.76
CA ASP A 42 -13.57 3.60 5.98
C ASP A 42 -12.70 3.98 4.78
N SER A 43 -13.27 3.91 3.58
CA SER A 43 -12.57 4.24 2.33
C SER A 43 -12.12 5.71 2.29
N VAL A 44 -12.88 6.61 2.93
CA VAL A 44 -12.56 8.04 3.00
C VAL A 44 -11.39 8.31 3.95
N ALA A 45 -11.28 7.56 5.04
CA ALA A 45 -10.21 7.71 6.02
C ALA A 45 -8.92 6.96 5.63
N ILE A 46 -9.02 5.86 4.87
CA ILE A 46 -7.88 5.03 4.47
C ILE A 46 -7.13 5.62 3.27
N ALA A 47 -7.83 6.28 2.34
CA ALA A 47 -7.20 6.81 1.13
C ALA A 47 -6.05 7.81 1.42
N PRO A 48 -6.18 8.76 2.36
CA PRO A 48 -5.06 9.64 2.75
C PRO A 48 -3.85 8.88 3.28
N ILE A 49 -4.06 7.82 4.08
CA ILE A 49 -2.98 6.98 4.62
C ILE A 49 -2.22 6.29 3.48
N GLN A 50 -2.95 5.76 2.50
CA GLN A 50 -2.37 5.09 1.34
C GLN A 50 -1.63 6.05 0.40
N VAL A 51 -2.14 7.27 0.19
CA VAL A 51 -1.44 8.31 -0.57
C VAL A 51 -0.12 8.69 0.12
N ALA A 52 -0.15 8.96 1.43
CA ALA A 52 1.05 9.28 2.20
C ALA A 52 2.09 8.14 2.16
N MET A 53 1.63 6.89 2.28
CA MET A 53 2.49 5.71 2.14
C MET A 53 3.16 5.65 0.76
N ILE A 54 2.41 5.88 -0.32
CA ILE A 54 2.94 5.84 -1.69
C ILE A 54 3.97 6.95 -1.90
N THR A 55 3.70 8.16 -1.41
CA THR A 55 4.66 9.28 -1.49
C THR A 55 5.95 8.96 -0.73
N ALA A 56 5.85 8.47 0.52
CA ALA A 56 7.03 8.09 1.30
C ALA A 56 7.84 6.95 0.64
N LEU A 57 7.17 6.01 -0.04
CA LEU A 57 7.86 5.00 -0.84
C LEU A 57 8.54 5.61 -2.07
N ALA A 58 7.91 6.55 -2.76
CA ALA A 58 8.51 7.20 -3.92
C ALA A 58 9.79 7.99 -3.54
N ASP A 59 9.77 8.65 -2.38
CA ASP A 59 10.94 9.36 -1.83
C ASP A 59 12.11 8.41 -1.52
N GLU A 60 11.85 7.19 -1.03
CA GLU A 60 12.89 6.18 -0.75
C GLU A 60 13.60 5.67 -2.03
N PHE A 61 12.94 5.80 -3.19
CA PHE A 61 13.52 5.48 -4.49
C PHE A 61 14.00 6.72 -5.25
N GLU A 62 13.98 7.90 -4.61
CA GLU A 62 14.33 9.19 -5.23
C GLU A 62 13.52 9.49 -6.51
N VAL A 63 12.28 8.98 -6.57
CA VAL A 63 11.38 9.16 -7.71
C VAL A 63 10.35 10.25 -7.40
N HIS A 64 10.37 11.34 -8.17
CA HIS A 64 9.34 12.36 -8.06
C HIS A 64 8.06 11.96 -8.80
N TRP A 65 7.04 11.53 -8.05
CA TRP A 65 5.70 11.31 -8.58
C TRP A 65 4.82 12.54 -8.37
N SER A 66 4.06 12.91 -9.40
CA SER A 66 2.97 13.90 -9.24
C SER A 66 1.83 13.28 -8.43
N ASP A 67 1.02 14.11 -7.77
CA ASP A 67 -0.17 13.65 -7.04
C ASP A 67 -1.12 12.84 -7.95
N ALA A 68 -1.20 13.21 -9.23
CA ALA A 68 -1.94 12.44 -10.24
C ALA A 68 -1.32 11.05 -10.49
N ALA A 69 0.01 10.92 -10.51
CA ALA A 69 0.69 9.64 -10.66
C ALA A 69 0.51 8.74 -9.42
N VAL A 70 0.55 9.33 -8.22
CA VAL A 70 0.26 8.64 -6.96
C VAL A 70 -1.16 8.11 -6.95
N ARG A 71 -2.15 8.99 -7.20
CA ARG A 71 -3.58 8.61 -7.22
C ARG A 71 -3.90 7.62 -8.32
N SER A 72 -3.37 7.79 -9.52
CA SER A 72 -3.60 6.83 -10.62
C SER A 72 -2.99 5.46 -10.32
N THR A 73 -1.80 5.41 -9.69
CA THR A 73 -1.20 4.15 -9.24
C THR A 73 -2.07 3.50 -8.17
N LEU A 74 -2.53 4.27 -7.18
CA LEU A 74 -3.47 3.82 -6.16
C LEU A 74 -4.73 3.20 -6.80
N TYR A 75 -5.43 3.94 -7.66
CA TYR A 75 -6.66 3.48 -8.31
C TYR A 75 -6.42 2.30 -9.25
N ALA A 76 -5.31 2.26 -9.99
CA ALA A 76 -4.98 1.14 -10.88
C ALA A 76 -4.70 -0.15 -10.08
N THR A 77 -3.97 -0.03 -8.96
CA THR A 77 -3.67 -1.16 -8.08
C THR A 77 -4.93 -1.66 -7.38
N LEU A 78 -5.76 -0.75 -6.84
CA LEU A 78 -7.05 -1.10 -6.25
C LEU A 78 -7.99 -1.72 -7.28
N GLY A 79 -8.09 -1.15 -8.48
CA GLY A 79 -8.88 -1.70 -9.58
C GLY A 79 -8.43 -3.10 -9.98
N THR A 80 -7.11 -3.37 -9.94
CA THR A 80 -6.56 -4.71 -10.18
C THR A 80 -6.91 -5.69 -9.05
N MET A 81 -6.82 -5.27 -7.79
CA MET A 81 -7.23 -6.11 -6.64
C MET A 81 -8.72 -6.45 -6.68
N VAL A 82 -9.57 -5.46 -6.98
CA VAL A 82 -11.02 -5.64 -7.12
C VAL A 82 -11.34 -6.54 -8.32
N GLY A 83 -10.70 -6.29 -9.47
CA GLY A 83 -10.96 -7.01 -10.72
C GLY A 83 -10.47 -8.46 -10.74
N ARG A 84 -9.39 -8.81 -10.03
CA ARG A 84 -8.86 -10.19 -9.98
C ARG A 84 -9.53 -11.09 -8.93
N GLY A 85 -10.60 -10.63 -8.27
CA GLY A 85 -11.40 -11.44 -7.33
C GLY A 85 -11.78 -10.77 -6.01
N GLY A 86 -11.39 -9.51 -5.79
CA GLY A 86 -11.66 -8.79 -4.53
C GLY A 86 -13.13 -8.45 -4.28
N ALA A 87 -13.95 -8.28 -5.33
CA ALA A 87 -15.38 -7.97 -5.18
C ALA A 87 -16.12 -9.02 -4.32
N ASN A 88 -15.79 -10.31 -4.47
CA ASN A 88 -16.39 -11.39 -3.69
C ASN A 88 -15.89 -11.46 -2.24
N LEU A 89 -14.71 -10.92 -1.94
CA LEU A 89 -14.18 -10.86 -0.56
C LEU A 89 -14.77 -9.67 0.20
N VAL A 90 -14.99 -8.54 -0.47
CA VAL A 90 -15.63 -7.36 0.14
C VAL A 90 -17.13 -7.59 0.37
N LEU A 91 -17.84 -8.22 -0.57
CA LEU A 91 -19.29 -8.42 -0.49
C LEU A 91 -19.73 -9.52 0.50
N ARG A 92 -18.89 -10.54 0.80
CA ARG A 92 -19.27 -11.71 1.62
C ARG A 92 -19.11 -11.52 3.14
N TRP A 93 -18.42 -10.49 3.60
CA TRP A 93 -18.01 -10.34 5.00
C TRP A 93 -18.77 -9.26 5.79
N VAL A 94 -19.75 -8.61 5.16
CA VAL A 94 -20.38 -7.38 5.68
C VAL A 94 -21.28 -7.55 6.94
N PRO A 95 -21.93 -8.67 7.33
CA PRO A 95 -22.95 -8.55 8.39
C PRO A 95 -22.64 -8.98 9.83
N VAL A 96 -21.55 -9.70 10.19
CA VAL A 96 -21.55 -10.42 11.51
C VAL A 96 -20.35 -10.18 12.45
N TYR A 97 -19.15 -9.85 11.96
CA TYR A 97 -17.94 -9.63 12.80
C TYR A 97 -17.17 -8.34 12.41
N GLY A 98 -17.93 -7.26 12.23
CA GLY A 98 -17.56 -6.06 11.44
C GLY A 98 -16.16 -5.48 11.68
N ASN A 99 -15.79 -5.07 12.88
CA ASN A 99 -14.63 -4.17 13.05
C ASN A 99 -13.26 -4.87 12.94
N LEU A 100 -13.09 -6.07 13.50
CA LEU A 100 -11.81 -6.79 13.47
C LEU A 100 -11.47 -7.28 12.06
N ILE A 101 -12.48 -7.75 11.33
CA ILE A 101 -12.30 -8.24 9.96
C ILE A 101 -12.08 -7.07 9.00
N ARG A 102 -12.76 -5.93 9.21
CA ARG A 102 -12.48 -4.68 8.47
C ARG A 102 -11.06 -4.18 8.74
N ALA A 103 -10.58 -4.25 9.97
CA ALA A 103 -9.20 -3.91 10.31
C ALA A 103 -8.20 -4.81 9.56
N GLY A 104 -8.42 -6.13 9.56
CA GLY A 104 -7.58 -7.08 8.82
C GLY A 104 -7.61 -6.88 7.30
N VAL A 105 -8.78 -6.60 6.73
CA VAL A 105 -8.92 -6.28 5.30
C VAL A 105 -8.21 -4.97 4.98
N ALA A 106 -8.39 -3.92 5.76
CA ALA A 106 -7.72 -2.64 5.55
C ALA A 106 -6.19 -2.76 5.65
N ALA A 107 -5.69 -3.51 6.64
CA ALA A 107 -4.27 -3.81 6.78
C ALA A 107 -3.73 -4.57 5.56
N SER A 108 -4.40 -5.66 5.17
CA SER A 108 -3.94 -6.52 4.06
C SER A 108 -3.99 -5.81 2.70
N VAL A 109 -5.02 -5.00 2.44
CA VAL A 109 -5.09 -4.16 1.23
C VAL A 109 -3.97 -3.13 1.20
N THR A 110 -3.72 -2.44 2.32
CA THR A 110 -2.65 -1.43 2.41
C THR A 110 -1.28 -2.06 2.25
N GLN A 111 -1.05 -3.22 2.87
CA GLN A 111 0.20 -3.95 2.75
C GLN A 111 0.43 -4.46 1.32
N GLY A 112 -0.60 -5.03 0.70
CA GLY A 112 -0.55 -5.49 -0.69
C GLY A 112 -0.30 -4.35 -1.68
N LEU A 113 -0.94 -3.19 -1.46
CA LEU A 113 -0.74 -1.98 -2.24
C LEU A 113 0.70 -1.49 -2.13
N GLY A 114 1.22 -1.38 -0.90
CA GLY A 114 2.59 -0.93 -0.64
C GLY A 114 3.64 -1.76 -1.38
N TRP A 115 3.54 -3.09 -1.30
CA TRP A 115 4.47 -3.98 -2.01
C TRP A 115 4.32 -3.93 -3.53
N ALA A 116 3.09 -3.74 -4.04
CA ALA A 116 2.86 -3.56 -5.47
C ALA A 116 3.53 -2.26 -5.99
N VAL A 117 3.46 -1.18 -5.20
CA VAL A 117 4.10 0.10 -5.50
C VAL A 117 5.62 -0.01 -5.44
N VAL A 118 6.19 -0.66 -4.42
CA VAL A 118 7.64 -0.95 -4.35
C VAL A 118 8.10 -1.73 -5.58
N LYS A 119 7.34 -2.74 -6.02
CA LYS A 119 7.66 -3.50 -7.24
C LYS A 119 7.64 -2.63 -8.50
N LYS A 120 6.74 -1.65 -8.56
CA LYS A 120 6.66 -0.69 -9.67
C LYS A 120 7.84 0.28 -9.62
N LEU A 121 8.10 0.92 -8.49
CA LEU A 121 9.23 1.84 -8.29
C LEU A 121 10.57 1.18 -8.59
N ARG A 122 10.78 -0.06 -8.11
CA ARG A 122 11.99 -0.84 -8.42
C ARG A 122 12.14 -1.13 -9.91
N ARG A 123 11.04 -1.33 -10.64
CA ARG A 123 11.07 -1.51 -12.09
C ARG A 123 11.43 -0.20 -12.78
N ASP A 124 10.81 0.90 -12.36
CA ASP A 124 11.02 2.22 -12.96
C ASP A 124 12.46 2.72 -12.72
N GLY A 125 13.00 2.51 -11.51
CA GLY A 125 14.41 2.80 -11.18
C GLY A 125 15.44 1.81 -11.75
N ALA A 126 15.01 0.66 -12.29
CA ALA A 126 15.88 -0.26 -13.04
C ALA A 126 15.98 0.09 -14.54
N LEU A 127 15.20 1.08 -14.99
CA LEU A 127 15.16 1.57 -16.38
C LEU A 127 15.83 2.95 -16.53
N MET A 128 16.41 3.49 -15.46
CA MET A 128 17.25 4.69 -15.44
C MET A 128 18.72 4.31 -15.22
#